data_AF-A0A833M622-F1
#
_entry.id   AF-A0A833M622-F1
#
_cell.length_a   1.000
_cell.length_b   1.000
_cell.length_c   1.000
_cell.angle_alpha   90.00
_cell.angle_beta   90.00
_cell.angle_gamma   90.00
#
_symmetry.space_group_name_H-M   'P 1'
#
loop_
_entity.id
_entity.type
_entity.pdbx_description
1 polymer ?
#
loop_
_entity_poly.entity_id
_entity_poly.type
_entity_poly.pdbx_seq_one_letter_code
_entity_poly.pdbx_strand_id
1 'polypeptide(L)' 'MVNIREISIKCGHCDTYQTLSGFERRGDFNVYTYECEGTGCDPDLSRTLVEVPRELDEFARRDPSWRGSETA' A
#
# COMPACT_ATOMS: atom_id res chain seq x y z
N MET A 1 2.45 -17.20 1.98
CA MET A 1 3.34 -16.07 2.31
C MET A 1 3.04 -14.96 1.31
N VAL A 2 2.88 -13.71 1.77
CA VAL A 2 2.42 -12.58 0.96
C VAL A 2 3.54 -11.55 0.87
N ASN A 3 3.87 -11.13 -0.34
CA ASN A 3 4.82 -10.06 -0.61
C ASN A 3 4.08 -8.89 -1.28
N ILE A 4 3.96 -7.77 -0.58
CA ILE A 4 3.20 -6.60 -1.04
C ILE A 4 3.79 -5.99 -2.33
N ARG A 5 5.07 -6.22 -2.63
CA ARG A 5 5.72 -5.79 -3.88
C ARG A 5 5.29 -6.58 -5.11
N GLU A 6 4.63 -7.71 -4.92
CA GLU A 6 4.11 -8.58 -5.99
C GLU A 6 2.62 -8.33 -6.25
N ILE A 7 2.03 -7.35 -5.57
CA ILE A 7 0.63 -6.97 -5.70
C ILE A 7 0.55 -5.66 -6.47
N SER A 8 -0.27 -5.64 -7.51
CA SER A 8 -0.63 -4.44 -8.24
C SER A 8 -2.08 -4.07 -7.94
N ILE A 9 -2.32 -2.79 -7.64
CA ILE A 9 -3.65 -2.27 -7.32
C ILE A 9 -4.08 -1.33 -8.44
N LYS A 10 -5.20 -1.65 -9.12
CA LYS A 10 -5.80 -0.81 -10.15
C LYS A 10 -6.94 0.00 -9.56
N CYS A 11 -6.95 1.30 -9.79
CA CYS A 11 -8.02 2.19 -9.37
C CYS A 11 -9.28 1.94 -10.20
N GLY A 12 -10.39 1.60 -9.54
CA GLY A 12 -11.68 1.40 -10.21
C GLY A 12 -12.33 2.67 -10.76
N HIS A 13 -11.76 3.86 -10.48
CA HIS A 13 -12.33 5.14 -10.88
C HIS A 13 -11.65 5.75 -12.12
N CYS A 14 -10.32 5.89 -12.10
CA CYS A 14 -9.55 6.47 -13.20
C CYS A 14 -8.90 5.42 -14.13
N ASP A 15 -9.08 4.13 -13.84
CA ASP A 15 -8.49 3.00 -14.58
C ASP A 15 -6.95 2.98 -14.62
N THR A 16 -6.28 3.76 -13.77
CA THR A 16 -4.82 3.76 -13.61
C THR A 16 -4.38 2.87 -12.44
N TYR A 17 -3.09 2.55 -12.36
CA TYR A 17 -2.54 1.84 -11.20
C TYR A 17 -2.22 2.81 -10.05
N GLN A 18 -2.25 2.26 -8.84
CA GLN A 18 -1.92 2.96 -7.61
C GLN A 18 -0.52 2.60 -7.15
N THR A 19 0.17 3.59 -6.61
CA THR A 19 1.50 3.43 -6.02
C THR A 19 1.37 3.31 -4.51
N LEU A 20 2.20 2.46 -3.94
CA LEU A 20 2.33 2.30 -2.51
C LEU A 20 2.92 3.58 -1.90
N SER A 21 2.12 4.33 -1.15
CA SER A 21 2.50 5.63 -0.56
C SER A 21 2.70 5.59 0.96
N GLY A 22 2.14 4.61 1.66
CA GLY A 22 2.17 4.61 3.13
C GLY A 22 2.22 3.22 3.76
N PHE A 23 2.62 3.20 5.04
CA PHE A 23 2.74 1.99 5.85
C PHE A 23 2.51 2.26 7.33
N GLU A 24 1.67 1.43 7.94
CA GLU A 24 1.41 1.44 9.37
C GLU A 24 1.36 0.01 9.93
N ARG A 25 1.83 -0.18 11.16
CA ARG A 25 1.64 -1.43 11.91
C ARG A 25 0.44 -1.28 12.83
N ARG A 26 -0.58 -2.12 12.66
CA ARG A 26 -1.83 -2.05 13.41
C ARG A 26 -2.18 -3.41 14.01
N GLY A 27 -1.79 -3.61 15.27
CA GLY A 27 -2.02 -4.87 15.98
C GLY A 27 -1.37 -6.06 15.29
N ASP A 28 -2.20 -7.00 14.84
CA ASP A 28 -1.79 -8.24 14.16
C ASP A 28 -1.66 -8.07 12.63
N PHE A 29 -1.89 -6.86 12.12
CA PHE A 29 -1.83 -6.54 10.70
C PHE A 29 -0.80 -5.46 10.38
N ASN A 30 -0.25 -5.54 9.17
CA ASN A 30 0.46 -4.46 8.51
C ASN A 30 -0.49 -3.82 7.49
N VAL A 31 -0.62 -2.50 7.55
CA VAL A 31 -1.53 -1.72 6.70
C VAL A 31 -0.69 -0.95 5.70
N TYR A 32 -1.00 -1.11 4.42
CA TYR A 32 -0.35 -0.45 3.30
C TYR A 32 -1.32 0.51 2.63
N THR A 33 -0.87 1.74 2.40
CA THR A 33 -1.68 2.76 1.73
C THR A 33 -1.25 2.86 0.28
N TYR A 34 -2.20 2.76 -0.63
CA TYR A 34 -2.01 2.93 -2.07
C TYR A 34 -2.81 4.13 -2.58
N GLU A 35 -2.19 4.95 -3.40
CA GLU A 35 -2.78 6.17 -3.95
C GLU A 35 -2.52 6.27 -5.45
N CYS A 36 -3.43 6.93 -6.18
CA CYS A 36 -3.25 7.17 -7.61
C CYS A 36 -2.18 8.25 -7.82
N GLU A 37 -1.24 8.01 -8.74
CA GLU A 37 -0.31 9.05 -9.18
C GLU A 37 -0.96 9.90 -10.28
N GLY A 38 -1.57 11.04 -9.91
CA GLY A 38 -2.01 12.02 -10.90
C GLY A 38 -3.14 12.95 -10.46
N THR A 39 -3.33 14.03 -11.21
CA THR A 39 -4.32 15.08 -10.97
C THR A 39 -5.75 14.70 -11.34
N GLY A 40 -5.97 13.48 -11.88
CA GLY A 40 -7.27 13.01 -12.36
C GLY A 40 -8.05 12.14 -11.37
N CYS A 41 -7.51 11.89 -10.18
CA CYS A 41 -8.18 11.08 -9.17
C CYS A 41 -8.15 11.80 -7.82
N ASP A 42 -9.31 11.99 -7.20
CA ASP A 42 -9.40 12.49 -5.84
C ASP A 42 -8.78 11.43 -4.90
N PRO A 43 -7.69 11.76 -4.16
CA PRO A 43 -7.05 10.82 -3.26
C PRO A 43 -7.99 10.33 -2.16
N ASP A 44 -8.92 11.17 -1.69
CA ASP A 44 -9.87 10.80 -0.63
C ASP A 44 -10.92 9.79 -1.13
N LEU A 45 -11.17 9.74 -2.44
CA LEU A 45 -12.07 8.77 -3.08
C LEU A 45 -11.37 7.53 -3.61
N SER A 46 -10.05 7.59 -3.78
CA SER A 46 -9.28 6.54 -4.44
C SER A 46 -8.25 5.85 -3.56
N ARG A 47 -7.95 6.36 -2.36
CA ARG A 47 -7.02 5.71 -1.44
C ARG A 47 -7.47 4.29 -1.10
N THR A 48 -6.60 3.32 -1.35
CA THR A 48 -6.83 1.92 -0.98
C THR A 48 -5.96 1.55 0.22
N LEU A 49 -6.56 0.92 1.23
CA LEU A 49 -5.84 0.31 2.34
C LEU A 49 -5.80 -1.21 2.13
N VAL A 50 -4.59 -1.77 2.16
CA VAL A 50 -4.37 -3.21 2.10
C VAL A 50 -3.85 -3.68 3.45
N GLU A 51 -4.60 -4.54 4.12
CA GLU A 51 -4.21 -5.12 5.40
C GLU A 51 -3.69 -6.54 5.20
N VAL A 52 -2.45 -6.79 5.61
CA VAL A 52 -1.79 -8.10 5.53
C VAL A 52 -1.53 -8.60 6.95
N PRO A 53 -1.96 -9.82 7.31
CA PRO A 53 -1.59 -10.41 8.60
C PRO A 53 -0.07 -10.43 8.76
N ARG A 54 0.46 -9.96 9.89
CA ARG A 54 1.90 -9.89 10.16
C ARG A 54 2.59 -11.25 10.07
N GLU A 55 1.82 -12.31 10.31
CA GLU A 55 2.32 -13.67 10.21
C GLU A 55 2.54 -14.15 8.76
N LEU A 56 1.90 -13.50 7.80
CA LEU A 56 1.96 -13.82 6.37
C LEU A 56 2.80 -12.82 5.56
N ASP A 57 3.02 -11.63 6.10
CA ASP A 57 3.72 -10.52 5.44
C ASP A 57 5.24 -10.74 5.39
N GLU A 58 5.71 -11.21 4.25
CA GLU A 58 7.13 -11.44 3.99
C GLU A 58 7.92 -10.14 3.86
N PHE A 59 7.31 -9.12 3.28
CA PHE A 59 7.98 -7.87 2.97
C PHE A 59 8.36 -7.12 4.25
N ALA A 60 7.40 -6.91 5.15
CA ALA A 60 7.64 -6.24 6.42
C ALA A 60 8.58 -7.02 7.36
N ARG A 61 8.70 -8.34 7.18
CA ARG A 61 9.65 -9.18 7.92
C ARG A 61 11.09 -9.04 7.42
N ARG A 62 11.27 -8.92 6.10
CA ARG A 62 12.58 -8.77 5.47
C ARG A 62 13.15 -7.36 5.65
N ASP A 63 12.29 -6.34 5.64
CA ASP A 63 12.69 -4.95 5.87
C ASP A 63 11.79 -4.29 6.94
N PRO A 64 12.08 -4.52 8.24
CA PRO A 64 11.28 -3.95 9.32
C PRO A 64 11.47 -2.43 9.48
N SER A 65 12.52 -1.85 8.90
CA SER A 65 12.81 -0.41 8.94
C SER A 65 12.03 0.41 7.93
N TRP A 66 11.48 -0.21 6.89
CA TRP A 66 10.73 0.49 5.85
C TRP A 66 9.48 1.21 6.42
N ARG A 67 9.29 2.49 6.05
CA ARG A 67 8.22 3.37 6.58
C ARG A 67 7.33 3.99 5.50
N GLY A 68 7.30 3.41 4.30
CA GLY A 68 6.72 4.04 3.12
C GLY A 68 7.79 4.57 2.18
N SER A 69 7.41 4.90 0.95
CA SER A 69 8.21 5.78 0.09
C SER A 69 8.10 7.19 0.64
N GLU A 70 9.22 7.84 0.97
CA GLU A 70 9.25 9.30 1.11
C GLU A 70 8.85 9.92 -0.23
N THR A 71 7.58 10.26 -0.41
CA THR A 71 7.17 11.20 -1.46
C THR A 71 7.58 12.59 -1.03
N ALA A 72 8.66 13.09 -1.63
CA ALA A 72 8.95 14.51 -1.78
C ALA A 72 8.46 15.00 -3.15
#